data_AF-A0A7L4TIU2-F1
#
_entry.id   AF-A0A7L4TIU2-F1
#
_cell.length_a   1.000
_cell.length_b   1.000
_cell.length_c   1.000
_cell.angle_alpha   90.00
_cell.angle_beta   90.00
_cell.angle_gamma   90.00
#
_symmetry.space_group_name_H-M   'P 1'
#
loop_
_entity.id
_entity.type
_entity.pdbx_description
1 polymer ?
#
loop_
_entity_poly.entity_id
_entity_poly.type
_entity_poly.pdbx_seq_one_letter_code
_entity_poly.pdbx_strand_id
1 'polypeptide(L)'
;QAIRVMSGPINTHADGLTRALLDLQRINSDEAGHAADRALAVYETAFTWVAVTIVLAAIATVVLALLFTRSIVRPLNQALEVAEAVAAGDLTRDFSIEGKDEPARLLTALKNMQQSLRSTIQGIADSSSQLASAAEELNTVTEDSTRGLHQQNHE
;
A
#
# COMPACT_ATOMS: atom_id res chain seq x y z
N GLN A 1 -94.23 25.20 -22.53
CA GLN A 1 -93.66 24.93 -21.20
C GLN A 1 -92.77 23.66 -21.13
N ALA A 2 -92.79 22.76 -22.13
CA ALA A 2 -91.97 21.54 -22.15
C ALA A 2 -90.45 21.75 -22.37
N ILE A 3 -90.03 22.79 -23.10
CA ILE A 3 -88.60 23.03 -23.41
C ILE A 3 -87.79 23.44 -22.15
N ARG A 4 -88.41 24.10 -21.17
CA ARG A 4 -87.74 24.57 -19.94
C ARG A 4 -87.48 23.43 -18.92
N VAL A 5 -88.32 22.39 -18.92
CA VAL A 5 -88.18 21.23 -18.02
C VAL A 5 -87.16 20.23 -18.57
N MET A 6 -86.99 20.14 -19.90
CA MET A 6 -86.02 19.24 -20.52
C MET A 6 -84.61 19.82 -20.63
N SER A 7 -84.48 21.15 -20.75
CA SER A 7 -83.17 21.84 -20.83
C SER A 7 -82.53 22.11 -19.47
N GLY A 8 -83.32 22.25 -18.39
CA GLY A 8 -82.81 22.51 -17.03
C GLY A 8 -81.93 21.39 -16.47
N PRO A 9 -82.41 20.12 -16.40
CA PRO A 9 -81.65 19.00 -15.86
C PRO A 9 -80.38 18.67 -16.67
N ILE A 10 -80.49 18.74 -18.01
CA ILE A 10 -79.36 18.49 -18.92
C ILE A 10 -78.28 19.57 -18.75
N ASN A 11 -78.64 20.84 -18.63
CA ASN A 11 -77.65 21.89 -18.35
C ASN A 11 -76.95 21.68 -17.00
N THR A 12 -77.68 21.30 -15.94
CA THR A 12 -77.03 21.03 -14.65
C THR A 12 -76.06 19.85 -14.68
N HIS A 13 -76.36 18.80 -15.46
CA HIS A 13 -75.45 17.67 -15.65
C HIS A 13 -74.25 18.05 -16.54
N ALA A 14 -74.46 18.86 -17.58
CA ALA A 14 -73.39 19.40 -18.41
C ALA A 14 -72.44 20.31 -17.60
N ASP A 15 -72.98 21.20 -16.76
CA ASP A 15 -72.22 22.06 -15.86
C ASP A 15 -71.43 21.24 -14.83
N GLY A 16 -72.03 20.18 -14.29
CA GLY A 16 -71.35 19.24 -13.39
C GLY A 16 -70.18 18.52 -14.06
N LEU A 17 -70.37 18.05 -15.30
CA LEU A 17 -69.32 17.42 -16.10
C LEU A 17 -68.20 18.40 -16.44
N THR A 18 -68.53 19.63 -16.84
CA THR A 18 -67.54 20.67 -17.12
C THR A 18 -66.70 20.99 -15.88
N ARG A 19 -67.33 21.11 -14.70
CA ARG A 19 -66.58 21.31 -13.44
C ARG A 19 -65.66 20.13 -13.13
N ALA A 20 -66.15 18.90 -13.24
CA ALA A 20 -65.35 17.71 -13.01
C ALA A 20 -64.15 17.60 -13.98
N LEU A 21 -64.34 17.97 -15.26
CA LEU A 21 -63.26 18.00 -16.25
C LEU A 21 -62.23 19.09 -15.93
N LEU A 22 -62.66 20.27 -15.49
CA LEU A 22 -61.75 21.35 -15.07
C LEU A 22 -60.98 20.97 -13.81
N ASP A 23 -61.64 20.32 -12.84
CA ASP A 23 -60.99 19.82 -11.63
C ASP A 23 -59.96 18.73 -11.96
N LEU A 24 -60.29 17.78 -12.84
CA LEU A 24 -59.33 16.77 -13.32
C LEU A 24 -58.16 17.39 -14.07
N GLN A 25 -58.40 18.38 -14.95
CA GLN A 25 -57.35 19.08 -15.66
C GLN A 25 -56.41 19.79 -14.68
N ARG A 26 -56.95 20.45 -13.65
CA ARG A 26 -56.17 21.13 -12.61
C ARG A 26 -55.33 20.16 -11.79
N ILE A 27 -55.93 19.05 -11.32
CA ILE A 27 -55.20 18.02 -10.57
C ILE A 27 -54.06 17.46 -11.41
N ASN A 28 -54.30 17.18 -12.69
CA ASN A 28 -53.27 16.66 -13.59
C ASN A 28 -52.13 17.67 -13.80
N SER A 29 -52.44 18.97 -13.99
CA SER A 29 -51.40 20.00 -14.14
C SER A 29 -50.59 20.22 -12.86
N ASP A 30 -51.25 20.20 -11.70
CA ASP A 30 -50.59 20.37 -10.40
C ASP A 30 -49.69 19.15 -10.10
N GLU A 31 -50.16 17.92 -10.36
CA GLU A 31 -49.33 16.71 -10.23
C GLU A 31 -48.15 16.68 -11.20
N ALA A 32 -48.34 17.13 -12.45
CA ALA A 32 -47.27 17.24 -13.42
C ALA A 32 -46.19 18.22 -12.97
N GLY A 33 -46.57 19.36 -12.38
CA GLY A 33 -45.64 20.32 -11.76
C GLY A 33 -44.85 19.68 -10.62
N HIS A 34 -45.53 19.02 -9.67
CA HIS A 34 -44.87 18.32 -8.58
C HIS A 34 -43.96 17.18 -9.04
N ALA A 35 -44.33 16.47 -10.11
CA ALA A 35 -43.47 15.44 -10.70
C ALA A 35 -42.19 16.03 -11.30
N ALA A 36 -42.29 17.18 -11.98
CA ALA A 36 -41.13 17.89 -12.51
C ALA A 36 -40.19 18.38 -11.39
N ASP A 37 -40.74 19.00 -10.34
CA ASP A 37 -39.96 19.48 -9.19
C ASP A 37 -39.24 18.33 -8.47
N ARG A 38 -39.93 17.20 -8.27
CA ARG A 38 -39.30 16.00 -7.68
C ARG A 38 -38.18 15.46 -8.56
N ALA A 39 -38.36 15.44 -9.89
CA ALA A 39 -37.33 14.97 -10.81
C ALA A 39 -36.07 15.84 -10.74
N LEU A 40 -36.23 17.17 -10.66
CA LEU A 40 -35.11 18.10 -10.50
C LEU A 40 -34.40 17.91 -9.15
N ALA A 41 -35.15 17.79 -8.05
CA ALA A 41 -34.56 17.54 -6.73
C ALA A 41 -33.79 16.20 -6.66
N VAL A 42 -34.33 15.14 -7.28
CA VAL A 42 -33.64 13.85 -7.39
C VAL A 42 -32.36 13.98 -8.21
N TYR A 43 -32.37 14.75 -9.29
CA TYR A 43 -31.18 14.98 -10.10
C TYR A 43 -30.07 15.71 -9.32
N GLU A 44 -30.40 16.81 -8.63
CA GLU A 44 -29.44 17.58 -7.84
C GLU A 44 -28.84 16.77 -6.68
N THR A 45 -29.69 16.03 -5.97
CA THR A 45 -29.23 15.15 -4.89
C THR A 45 -28.36 14.01 -5.42
N ALA A 46 -28.74 13.39 -6.54
CA ALA A 46 -27.92 12.36 -7.18
C ALA A 46 -26.55 12.89 -7.61
N PHE A 47 -26.49 14.07 -8.24
CA PHE A 47 -25.23 14.71 -8.62
C PHE A 47 -24.34 14.97 -7.40
N THR A 48 -24.92 15.46 -6.31
CA THR A 48 -24.20 15.71 -5.06
C THR A 48 -23.60 14.43 -4.47
N TRP A 49 -24.37 13.34 -4.42
CA TRP A 49 -23.89 12.05 -3.93
C TRP A 49 -22.79 11.45 -4.81
N VAL A 50 -22.90 11.58 -6.13
CA VAL A 50 -21.85 11.17 -7.07
C VAL A 50 -20.57 11.96 -6.80
N ALA A 51 -20.66 13.29 -6.69
CA ALA A 51 -19.50 14.15 -6.40
C ALA A 51 -18.84 13.79 -5.06
N VAL A 52 -19.62 13.62 -3.99
CA VAL A 52 -19.11 13.22 -2.67
C VAL A 52 -18.40 11.87 -2.73
N THR A 53 -19.00 10.89 -3.43
CA THR A 53 -18.43 9.55 -3.55
C THR A 53 -17.09 9.58 -4.29
N ILE A 54 -16.99 10.36 -5.37
CA ILE A 54 -15.73 10.54 -6.12
C ILE A 54 -14.65 11.16 -5.22
N VAL A 55 -14.99 12.21 -4.47
CA VAL A 55 -14.04 12.87 -3.56
C VAL A 55 -13.56 11.90 -2.48
N LEU A 56 -14.47 11.14 -1.86
CA LEU A 56 -14.11 10.14 -0.86
C LEU A 56 -13.22 9.03 -1.44
N ALA A 57 -13.53 8.53 -2.64
CA ALA A 57 -12.72 7.53 -3.33
C ALA A 57 -11.32 8.05 -3.65
N ALA A 58 -11.20 9.32 -4.08
CA ALA A 58 -9.92 9.96 -4.35
C ALA A 58 -9.08 10.09 -3.06
N ILE A 59 -9.70 10.55 -1.96
CA ILE A 59 -9.02 10.64 -0.65
C ILE A 59 -8.56 9.25 -0.20
N ALA A 60 -9.42 8.24 -0.26
CA ALA A 60 -9.07 6.87 0.11
C ALA A 60 -7.90 6.34 -0.71
N THR A 61 -7.86 6.63 -2.01
CA THR A 61 -6.77 6.23 -2.91
C THR A 61 -5.45 6.87 -2.49
N VAL A 62 -5.44 8.18 -2.19
CA VAL A 62 -4.23 8.87 -1.71
C VAL A 62 -3.75 8.28 -0.38
N VAL A 63 -4.67 8.04 0.56
CA VAL A 63 -4.34 7.43 1.86
C VAL A 63 -3.73 6.05 1.68
N LEU A 64 -4.35 5.18 0.88
CA LEU A 64 -3.84 3.84 0.59
C LEU A 64 -2.47 3.88 -0.10
N ALA A 65 -2.28 4.78 -1.07
CA ALA A 65 -1.00 4.95 -1.74
C ALA A 65 0.12 5.34 -0.77
N LEU A 66 -0.16 6.26 0.16
CA LEU A 66 0.80 6.64 1.21
C LEU A 66 1.10 5.48 2.18
N LEU A 67 0.07 4.71 2.55
CA LEU A 67 0.24 3.53 3.41
C LEU A 67 1.11 2.49 2.72
N PHE A 68 0.80 2.09 1.48
CA PHE A 68 1.58 1.09 0.73
C PHE A 68 3.00 1.56 0.43
N THR A 69 3.20 2.84 0.14
CA THR A 69 4.55 3.38 -0.04
C THR A 69 5.38 3.21 1.22
N ARG A 70 4.77 3.43 2.39
CA ARG A 70 5.47 3.35 3.67
C ARG A 70 5.64 1.91 4.17
N SER A 71 4.64 1.05 3.97
CA SER A 71 4.66 -0.33 4.49
C SER A 71 5.29 -1.35 3.54
N ILE A 72 5.33 -1.07 2.23
CA ILE A 72 5.86 -2.01 1.22
C ILE A 72 7.05 -1.41 0.50
N VAL A 73 6.87 -0.28 -0.20
CA VAL A 73 7.90 0.24 -1.12
C VAL A 73 9.17 0.63 -0.39
N ARG A 74 9.06 1.37 0.74
CA ARG A 74 10.22 1.78 1.53
C ARG A 74 11.01 0.60 2.10
N PRO A 75 10.41 -0.37 2.82
CA PRO A 75 11.14 -1.55 3.30
C PRO A 75 11.77 -2.39 2.18
N LEU A 76 11.13 -2.51 1.02
CA LEU A 76 11.70 -3.24 -0.12
C LEU A 76 12.93 -2.54 -0.70
N ASN A 77 12.90 -1.20 -0.80
CA ASN A 77 14.10 -0.45 -1.21
C ASN A 77 15.23 -0.59 -0.19
N GLN A 78 14.94 -0.57 1.11
CA GLN A 78 15.93 -0.84 2.15
C GLN A 78 16.52 -2.24 2.00
N ALA A 79 15.69 -3.26 1.73
CA ALA A 79 16.15 -4.62 1.52
C ALA A 79 17.07 -4.74 0.30
N LEU A 80 16.77 -4.00 -0.78
CA LEU A 80 17.63 -3.91 -1.95
C LEU A 80 18.99 -3.28 -1.61
N GLU A 81 19.00 -2.15 -0.91
CA GLU A 81 20.24 -1.49 -0.48
C GLU A 81 21.12 -2.37 0.40
N VAL A 82 20.50 -3.16 1.30
CA VAL A 82 21.20 -4.16 2.13
C VAL A 82 21.84 -5.23 1.25
N ALA A 83 21.07 -5.79 0.31
CA ALA A 83 21.55 -6.85 -0.56
C ALA A 83 22.70 -6.35 -1.45
N GLU A 84 22.61 -5.13 -1.99
CA GLU A 84 23.68 -4.49 -2.77
C GLU A 84 24.94 -4.25 -1.93
N ALA A 85 24.80 -3.78 -0.69
CA ALA A 85 25.93 -3.59 0.21
C ALA A 85 26.64 -4.92 0.52
N VAL A 86 25.87 -5.99 0.82
CA VAL A 86 26.41 -7.33 1.04
C VAL A 86 27.10 -7.85 -0.22
N ALA A 87 26.51 -7.66 -1.41
CA ALA A 87 27.11 -8.06 -2.68
C ALA A 87 28.42 -7.32 -2.98
N ALA A 88 28.54 -6.06 -2.53
CA ALA A 88 29.78 -5.26 -2.61
C ALA A 88 30.81 -5.62 -1.53
N GLY A 89 30.48 -6.52 -0.59
CA GLY A 89 31.34 -6.92 0.52
C GLY A 89 31.31 -5.97 1.72
N ASP A 90 30.47 -4.92 1.71
CA ASP A 90 30.26 -4.06 2.87
C ASP A 90 29.27 -4.74 3.83
N LEU A 91 29.84 -5.45 4.80
CA LEU A 91 29.08 -6.10 5.87
C LEU A 91 28.94 -5.22 7.10
N THR A 92 29.27 -3.93 7.08
CA THR A 92 29.36 -3.09 8.29
C THR A 92 28.13 -2.24 8.56
N ARG A 93 27.29 -2.02 7.54
CA ARG A 93 26.06 -1.21 7.63
C ARG A 93 25.08 -1.77 8.66
N ASP A 94 24.46 -0.86 9.42
CA ASP A 94 23.35 -1.17 10.31
C ASP A 94 22.03 -0.71 9.67
N PHE A 95 20.99 -1.51 9.87
CA PHE A 95 19.66 -1.25 9.33
C PHE A 95 18.64 -1.46 10.43
N SER A 96 17.76 -0.47 10.57
CA SER A 96 16.59 -0.52 11.44
C SER A 96 15.47 -1.30 10.75
N ILE A 97 14.92 -2.29 11.44
CA ILE A 97 13.79 -3.07 10.95
C ILE A 97 12.56 -2.58 11.71
N GLU A 98 11.62 -1.99 10.99
CA GLU A 98 10.31 -1.61 11.52
C GLU A 98 9.24 -2.55 10.96
N GLY A 99 8.22 -2.86 11.77
CA GLY A 99 7.12 -3.73 11.37
C GLY A 99 7.28 -5.19 11.80
N LYS A 100 6.26 -6.00 11.46
CA LYS A 100 6.17 -7.44 11.79
C LYS A 100 5.60 -8.27 10.63
N ASP A 101 5.56 -7.68 9.44
CA ASP A 101 5.00 -8.23 8.21
C ASP A 101 6.09 -8.89 7.34
N GLU A 102 5.73 -9.28 6.12
CA GLU A 102 6.62 -9.96 5.18
C GLU A 102 7.87 -9.12 4.82
N PRO A 103 7.79 -7.81 4.52
CA PRO A 103 8.98 -6.98 4.31
C PRO A 103 9.91 -6.92 5.54
N ALA A 104 9.35 -6.80 6.75
CA ALA A 104 10.15 -6.81 7.98
C ALA A 104 10.87 -8.17 8.18
N ARG A 105 10.18 -9.28 7.86
CA ARG A 105 10.78 -10.62 7.89
C ARG A 105 11.90 -10.79 6.86
N LEU A 106 11.73 -10.23 5.66
CA LEU A 106 12.76 -10.22 4.62
C LEU A 106 14.01 -9.45 5.09
N LEU A 107 13.84 -8.24 5.60
CA LEU A 107 14.94 -7.44 6.16
C LEU A 107 15.66 -8.18 7.30
N THR A 108 14.90 -8.88 8.16
CA THR A 108 15.47 -9.70 9.25
C THR A 108 16.32 -10.84 8.71
N ALA A 109 15.86 -11.54 7.68
CA ALA A 109 16.61 -12.61 7.03
C ALA A 109 17.92 -12.08 6.40
N LEU A 110 17.88 -10.93 5.74
CA LEU A 110 19.07 -10.28 5.18
C LEU A 110 20.06 -9.86 6.28
N LYS A 111 19.58 -9.33 7.40
CA LYS A 111 20.43 -8.97 8.55
C LYS A 111 21.15 -10.20 9.12
N ASN A 112 20.44 -11.32 9.27
CA ASN A 112 21.02 -12.58 9.72
C ASN A 112 22.06 -13.13 8.72
N MET A 113 21.80 -13.00 7.41
CA MET A 113 22.75 -13.37 6.37
C MET A 113 24.04 -12.54 6.46
N GLN A 114 23.93 -11.21 6.57
CA GLN A 114 25.08 -10.32 6.76
C GLN A 114 25.89 -10.70 8.00
N GLN A 115 25.24 -10.94 9.13
CA GLN A 115 25.92 -11.30 10.38
C GLN A 115 26.65 -12.65 10.26
N SER A 116 26.04 -13.62 9.59
CA SER A 116 26.64 -14.92 9.34
C SER A 116 27.89 -14.80 8.47
N LEU A 117 27.80 -14.05 7.37
CA LEU A 117 28.94 -13.76 6.50
C LEU A 117 30.08 -13.05 7.26
N ARG A 118 29.75 -12.05 8.08
CA ARG A 118 30.73 -11.32 8.89
C ARG A 118 31.47 -12.26 9.85
N SER A 119 30.72 -13.14 10.52
CA SER A 119 31.29 -14.15 11.43
C SER A 119 32.22 -15.11 10.70
N THR A 120 31.82 -15.58 9.51
CA THR A 120 32.66 -16.46 8.67
C THR A 120 33.97 -15.79 8.27
N ILE A 121 33.93 -14.53 7.82
CA ILE A 121 35.13 -13.77 7.46
C ILE A 121 36.05 -13.56 8.67
N GLN A 122 35.49 -13.24 9.84
CA GLN A 122 36.29 -13.12 11.07
C GLN A 122 37.00 -14.44 11.40
N GLY A 123 36.30 -15.57 11.33
CA GLY A 123 36.91 -16.89 11.59
C GLY A 123 38.03 -17.25 10.59
N ILE A 124 37.92 -16.82 9.33
CA ILE A 124 38.98 -16.98 8.32
C ILE A 124 40.19 -16.11 8.67
N ALA A 125 39.97 -14.87 9.11
CA ALA A 125 41.04 -13.96 9.52
C ALA A 125 41.80 -14.51 10.74
N ASP A 126 41.07 -14.98 11.76
CA ASP A 126 41.65 -15.57 12.97
C ASP A 126 42.48 -16.83 12.63
N SER A 127 41.95 -17.70 11.76
CA SER A 127 42.67 -18.90 11.30
C SER A 127 43.93 -18.55 10.50
N SER A 128 43.88 -17.51 9.67
CA SER A 128 45.03 -17.03 8.90
C SER A 128 46.10 -16.43 9.82
N SER A 129 45.70 -15.71 10.87
CA SER A 129 46.63 -15.21 11.89
C SER A 129 47.34 -16.34 12.64
N GLN A 130 46.60 -17.39 13.03
CA GLN A 130 47.18 -18.58 13.68
C GLN A 130 48.17 -19.29 12.75
N LEU A 131 47.82 -19.43 11.46
CA LEU A 131 48.70 -20.04 10.47
C LEU A 131 49.99 -19.22 10.29
N ALA A 132 49.90 -17.90 10.26
CA ALA A 132 51.07 -17.03 10.16
C ALA A 132 52.00 -17.19 11.38
N SER A 133 51.45 -17.21 12.59
CA SER A 133 52.24 -17.45 13.82
C SER A 133 52.90 -18.84 13.81
N ALA A 134 52.18 -19.89 13.40
CA ALA A 134 52.74 -21.24 13.29
C ALA A 134 53.86 -21.32 12.25
N ALA A 135 53.74 -20.60 11.12
CA ALA A 135 54.80 -20.53 10.11
C ALA A 135 56.06 -19.82 10.63
N GLU A 136 55.89 -18.76 11.43
CA GLU A 136 57.00 -18.03 12.06
C GLU A 136 57.73 -18.89 13.11
N GLU A 137 56.97 -19.67 13.90
CA GLU A 137 57.52 -20.65 14.83
C GLU A 137 58.29 -21.75 14.09
N LEU A 138 57.72 -22.33 13.02
CA LEU A 138 58.39 -23.33 12.18
C LEU A 138 59.68 -22.79 11.55
N ASN A 139 59.69 -21.54 11.08
CA ASN A 139 60.90 -20.93 10.53
C ASN A 139 61.99 -20.79 11.60
N THR A 140 61.62 -20.37 12.81
CA THR A 140 62.52 -20.28 13.96
C THR A 140 63.11 -21.65 14.32
N VAL A 141 62.28 -22.68 14.42
CA VAL A 141 62.72 -24.06 14.69
C VAL A 141 63.64 -24.60 13.60
N THR A 142 63.36 -24.25 12.34
CA THR A 142 64.18 -24.67 11.18
C THR A 142 65.55 -23.99 11.18
N GLU A 143 65.61 -22.69 11.50
CA GLU A 143 66.88 -21.98 11.69
C GLU A 143 67.71 -22.60 12.81
N ASP A 144 67.11 -22.85 13.98
CA ASP A 144 67.81 -23.45 15.12
C ASP A 144 68.29 -24.88 14.82
N SER A 145 67.48 -25.67 14.11
CA SER A 145 67.88 -27.01 13.65
C SER A 145 69.07 -26.94 12.68
N THR A 146 69.06 -25.97 11.76
CA THR A 146 70.15 -25.76 10.80
C THR A 146 71.43 -25.32 11.52
N ARG A 147 71.33 -24.41 12.49
CA ARG A 147 72.47 -24.01 13.34
C ARG A 147 73.03 -25.20 14.12
N GLY A 148 72.18 -26.02 14.72
CA GLY A 148 72.60 -27.23 15.45
C GLY A 148 73.33 -28.24 14.57
N LEU A 149 72.84 -28.49 13.34
CA LEU A 149 73.50 -29.35 12.37
C LEU A 149 74.90 -28.84 11.96
N HIS A 150 75.04 -27.53 11.75
CA HIS A 150 76.35 -26.92 11.46
C HIS A 150 77.32 -27.08 12.62
N GLN A 151 76.84 -26.98 13.87
CA GLN A 151 77.67 -27.14 15.06
C GLN A 151 78.14 -28.59 15.24
N GLN A 152 77.25 -29.58 15.00
CA GLN A 152 77.60 -31.00 15.00
C GLN A 152 78.62 -31.38 13.92
N ASN A 153 78.58 -30.74 12.75
CA ASN A 153 79.52 -31.04 11.69
C ASN A 153 80.96 -30.56 11.99
N HIS A 154 81.12 -29.65 12.95
CA HIS A 154 82.40 -29.10 13.37
C HIS A 154 83.01 -29.80 14.62
N GLU A 155 82.32 -30.80 15.20
CA GLU A 155 82.89 -31.75 16.17
C GLU A 155 83.32 -33.06 15.50
#